data_AF-Q3ABH7-F1
#
_entry.id   AF-Q3ABH7-F1
#
_cell.length_a   1.000
_cell.length_b   1.000
_cell.length_c   1.000
_cell.angle_alpha   90.00
_cell.angle_beta   90.00
_cell.angle_gamma   90.00
#
_symmetry.space_group_name_H-M   'P 1'
#
loop_
_entity.id
_entity.type
_entity.pdbx_description
1 polymer ?
#
loop_
_entity_poly.entity_id
_entity_poly.type
_entity_poly.pdbx_seq_one_letter_code
_entity_poly.pdbx_strand_id
1 'polypeptide(L)'
;MANPQPDEFTRISNELYTAIMQADFTKRQRNIIDLVIRMSYGCGKKSAILRPVDFELVGVYKTHVRKELDYLVKAKVLIIDGNRISINKDYDQWRISLVKGADKKRFDEVLRRNIEDREKVTVLVTEEGEDSYQNGNHQVNQVTKMVTSRDEKVTEMVTEVTKTVTCPENGGYQNSNQQVTKTVTERATEALSPNGYREPKENIKENTGVCILPLPPKKKNEPQNIEDILSRYQRYTDEQLAIIRNYWETIRFTRKTAKIAPTVVAKEMDYWERFPVEIVMEALDIHLRKYQSKQEDYTAGIMRRLLKERELKGKLEEKGVKLNGQGRQPPDAREAINLDKFLWKGS
;
A
#
# COMPACT_ATOMS: atom_id res chain seq x y z
N MET A 1 -19.30 7.20 22.67
CA MET A 1 -18.09 6.52 22.13
C MET A 1 -18.50 5.14 21.65
N ALA A 2 -17.93 4.64 20.57
CA ALA A 2 -18.19 3.25 20.14
C ALA A 2 -17.58 2.27 21.16
N ASN A 3 -18.36 1.28 21.59
CA ASN A 3 -17.92 0.19 22.48
C ASN A 3 -18.08 -1.15 21.73
N PRO A 4 -17.17 -1.48 20.80
CA PRO A 4 -17.27 -2.70 20.01
C PRO A 4 -17.26 -3.92 20.94
N GLN A 5 -18.19 -4.84 20.73
CA GLN A 5 -18.30 -6.05 21.54
C GLN A 5 -17.17 -7.04 21.17
N PRO A 6 -16.60 -7.79 22.14
CA PRO A 6 -15.49 -8.71 21.90
C PRO A 6 -15.89 -10.05 21.27
N ASP A 7 -17.18 -10.26 21.01
CA ASP A 7 -17.74 -11.52 20.50
C ASP A 7 -17.58 -11.70 19.00
N GLU A 8 -17.65 -10.62 18.22
CA GLU A 8 -17.51 -10.67 16.76
C GLU A 8 -16.10 -10.29 16.26
N PHE A 9 -15.31 -11.31 15.91
CA PHE A 9 -13.95 -11.13 15.41
C PHE A 9 -13.67 -11.93 14.13
N THR A 10 -12.74 -11.41 13.32
CA THR A 10 -12.24 -12.11 12.13
C THR A 10 -11.04 -12.98 12.50
N ARG A 11 -11.19 -14.30 12.39
CA ARG A 11 -10.13 -15.26 12.72
C ARG A 11 -9.14 -15.40 11.57
N ILE A 12 -7.90 -14.96 11.77
CA ILE A 12 -6.78 -15.15 10.84
C ILE A 12 -5.61 -15.76 11.59
N SER A 13 -4.86 -16.66 10.93
CA SER A 13 -3.64 -17.23 11.52
C SER A 13 -2.58 -16.15 11.70
N ASN A 14 -1.89 -16.15 12.83
CA ASN A 14 -0.82 -15.19 13.13
C ASN A 14 0.29 -15.21 12.08
N GLU A 15 0.61 -16.37 11.52
CA GLU A 15 1.60 -16.52 10.43
C GLU A 15 1.18 -15.72 9.20
N LEU A 16 -0.02 -15.95 8.68
CA LEU A 16 -0.57 -15.22 7.54
C LEU A 16 -0.67 -13.72 7.82
N TYR A 17 -1.11 -13.34 9.02
CA TYR A 17 -1.18 -11.93 9.41
C TYR A 17 0.21 -11.28 9.43
N THR A 18 1.21 -12.00 9.94
CA THR A 18 2.62 -11.58 9.94
C THR A 18 3.18 -11.43 8.54
N ALA A 19 2.91 -12.39 7.64
CA ALA A 19 3.30 -12.31 6.24
C ALA A 19 2.71 -11.06 5.56
N ILE A 20 1.42 -10.76 5.81
CA ILE A 20 0.76 -9.56 5.29
C ILE A 20 1.39 -8.28 5.86
N MET A 21 1.79 -8.27 7.14
CA MET A 21 2.46 -7.13 7.77
C MET A 21 3.87 -6.89 7.22
N GLN A 22 4.60 -7.95 6.89
CA GLN A 22 5.98 -7.85 6.41
C GLN A 22 6.08 -7.57 4.90
N ALA A 23 5.03 -7.82 4.12
CA ALA A 23 4.98 -7.54 2.69
C ALA A 23 4.70 -6.06 2.38
N ASP A 24 5.43 -5.49 1.41
CA ASP A 24 5.37 -4.08 1.01
C ASP A 24 4.20 -3.78 0.07
N PHE A 25 2.98 -3.93 0.59
CA PHE A 25 1.76 -3.62 -0.15
C PHE A 25 1.49 -2.11 -0.20
N THR A 26 0.99 -1.64 -1.34
CA THR A 26 0.43 -0.28 -1.41
C THR A 26 -0.84 -0.19 -0.55
N LYS A 27 -1.20 1.02 -0.09
CA LYS A 27 -2.46 1.24 0.66
C LYS A 27 -3.68 0.68 -0.07
N ARG A 28 -3.70 0.79 -1.41
CA ARG A 28 -4.79 0.28 -2.25
C ARG A 28 -4.84 -1.26 -2.24
N GLN A 29 -3.68 -1.91 -2.38
CA GLN A 29 -3.59 -3.38 -2.29
C GLN A 29 -3.99 -3.88 -0.92
N ARG A 30 -3.58 -3.17 0.14
CA ARG A 30 -3.95 -3.51 1.51
C ARG A 30 -5.46 -3.44 1.72
N ASN A 31 -6.12 -2.38 1.25
CA ASN A 31 -7.59 -2.27 1.30
C ASN A 31 -8.30 -3.43 0.58
N ILE A 32 -7.78 -3.86 -0.58
CA ILE A 32 -8.30 -5.02 -1.33
C ILE A 32 -8.15 -6.29 -0.48
N ILE A 33 -6.97 -6.54 0.07
CA ILE A 33 -6.68 -7.72 0.90
C ILE A 33 -7.55 -7.73 2.15
N ASP A 34 -7.68 -6.60 2.85
CA ASP A 34 -8.49 -6.47 4.06
C ASP A 34 -9.98 -6.74 3.77
N LEU A 35 -10.51 -6.27 2.63
CA LEU A 35 -11.88 -6.58 2.21
C LEU A 35 -12.05 -8.08 1.93
N VAL A 36 -11.09 -8.70 1.23
CA VAL A 36 -11.11 -10.15 0.97
C VAL A 36 -11.08 -10.92 2.30
N ILE A 37 -10.26 -10.51 3.27
CA ILE A 37 -10.20 -11.13 4.61
C ILE A 37 -11.55 -11.02 5.32
N ARG A 38 -12.15 -9.83 5.35
CA ARG A 38 -13.44 -9.61 6.00
C ARG A 38 -14.56 -10.45 5.38
N MET A 39 -14.60 -10.53 4.05
CA MET A 39 -15.67 -11.23 3.32
C MET A 39 -15.41 -12.74 3.16
N SER A 40 -14.22 -13.23 3.52
CA SER A 40 -13.88 -14.65 3.60
C SER A 40 -13.84 -15.11 5.05
N TYR A 41 -12.73 -14.90 5.73
CA TYR A 41 -12.48 -15.33 7.11
C TYR A 41 -13.47 -14.72 8.10
N GLY A 42 -13.89 -13.47 7.87
CA GLY A 42 -14.93 -12.84 8.70
C GLY A 42 -16.31 -13.49 8.56
N CYS A 43 -16.54 -14.26 7.51
CA CYS A 43 -17.75 -15.08 7.31
C CYS A 43 -17.51 -16.58 7.58
N GLY A 44 -16.35 -16.96 8.16
CA GLY A 44 -15.99 -18.35 8.41
C GLY A 44 -15.63 -19.16 7.15
N LYS A 45 -15.36 -18.50 6.03
CA LYS A 45 -15.05 -19.14 4.73
C LYS A 45 -13.60 -18.88 4.31
N LYS A 46 -13.04 -19.75 3.47
CA LYS A 46 -11.68 -19.57 2.91
C LYS A 46 -11.67 -18.70 1.64
N SER A 47 -12.82 -18.45 1.04
CA SER A 47 -12.99 -17.63 -0.16
C SER A 47 -14.14 -16.64 0.01
N ALA A 48 -13.99 -15.48 -0.61
CA ALA A 48 -14.99 -14.43 -0.69
C ALA A 48 -15.63 -14.42 -2.08
N ILE A 49 -16.92 -14.10 -2.16
CA ILE A 49 -17.61 -13.83 -3.43
C ILE A 49 -17.64 -12.32 -3.58
N LEU A 50 -16.81 -11.78 -4.48
CA LEU A 50 -16.63 -10.33 -4.64
C LEU A 50 -16.60 -9.97 -6.12
N ARG A 51 -17.40 -8.96 -6.48
CA ARG A 51 -17.36 -8.32 -7.79
C ARG A 51 -16.42 -7.12 -7.75
N PRO A 52 -15.85 -6.69 -8.89
CA PRO A 52 -14.99 -5.51 -8.94
C PRO A 52 -15.62 -4.22 -8.37
N VAL A 53 -16.96 -4.11 -8.43
CA VAL A 53 -17.71 -2.96 -7.89
C VAL A 53 -17.71 -2.95 -6.36
N ASP A 54 -17.67 -4.11 -5.70
CA ASP A 54 -17.76 -4.22 -4.25
C ASP A 54 -16.51 -3.62 -3.55
N PHE A 55 -15.40 -3.45 -4.28
CA PHE A 55 -14.18 -2.79 -3.77
C PHE A 55 -14.30 -1.26 -3.66
N GLU A 56 -15.36 -0.66 -4.20
CA GLU A 56 -15.66 0.74 -3.96
C GLU A 56 -15.98 1.01 -2.48
N LEU A 57 -16.48 -0.01 -1.75
CA LEU A 57 -16.74 0.05 -0.30
C LEU A 57 -15.49 0.38 0.53
N VAL A 58 -14.31 -0.01 0.04
CA VAL A 58 -13.01 0.27 0.67
C VAL A 58 -12.24 1.38 -0.03
N GLY A 59 -12.93 2.18 -0.84
CA GLY A 59 -12.39 3.35 -1.52
C GLY A 59 -11.51 3.03 -2.74
N VAL A 60 -11.68 1.85 -3.34
CA VAL A 60 -10.94 1.46 -4.54
C VAL A 60 -11.85 1.49 -5.76
N TYR A 61 -11.70 2.52 -6.59
CA TYR A 61 -12.50 2.68 -7.81
C TYR A 61 -12.22 1.60 -8.85
N LYS A 62 -13.27 1.21 -9.59
CA LYS A 62 -13.23 0.19 -10.67
C LYS A 62 -12.07 0.32 -11.67
N THR A 63 -11.63 1.55 -11.95
CA THR A 63 -10.51 1.87 -12.85
C THR A 63 -9.18 1.30 -12.36
N HIS A 64 -9.01 1.17 -11.06
CA HIS A 64 -7.80 0.66 -10.42
C HIS A 64 -7.95 -0.79 -9.96
N VAL A 65 -9.15 -1.19 -9.49
CA VAL A 65 -9.41 -2.54 -8.95
C VAL A 65 -8.88 -3.63 -9.88
N ARG A 66 -9.21 -3.57 -11.18
CA ARG A 66 -8.78 -4.59 -12.14
C ARG A 66 -7.26 -4.74 -12.23
N LYS A 67 -6.55 -3.61 -12.28
CA LYS A 67 -5.08 -3.59 -12.37
C LYS A 67 -4.44 -4.16 -11.10
N GLU A 68 -4.98 -3.83 -9.94
CA GLU A 68 -4.47 -4.33 -8.66
C GLU A 68 -4.78 -5.82 -8.46
N LEU A 69 -5.98 -6.29 -8.83
CA LEU A 69 -6.32 -7.71 -8.79
C LEU A 69 -5.40 -8.52 -9.72
N ASP A 70 -5.19 -8.07 -10.95
CA ASP A 70 -4.27 -8.71 -11.89
C ASP A 70 -2.84 -8.75 -11.34
N TYR A 71 -2.39 -7.69 -10.67
CA TYR A 71 -1.08 -7.64 -10.02
C TYR A 71 -0.98 -8.64 -8.87
N LEU A 72 -1.96 -8.67 -7.96
CA LEU A 72 -1.96 -9.55 -6.79
C LEU A 72 -2.05 -11.04 -7.17
N VAL A 73 -2.76 -11.36 -8.26
CA VAL A 73 -2.79 -12.72 -8.82
C VAL A 73 -1.44 -13.10 -9.42
N LYS A 74 -0.83 -12.21 -10.21
CA LYS A 74 0.52 -12.43 -10.76
C LYS A 74 1.58 -12.57 -9.68
N ALA A 75 1.44 -11.82 -8.60
CA ALA A 75 2.29 -11.88 -7.43
C ALA A 75 1.99 -13.09 -6.52
N LYS A 76 1.05 -13.97 -6.90
CA LYS A 76 0.66 -15.18 -6.15
C LYS A 76 0.11 -14.90 -4.75
N VAL A 77 -0.41 -13.70 -4.50
CA VAL A 77 -1.03 -13.32 -3.22
C VAL A 77 -2.51 -13.72 -3.19
N LEU A 78 -3.20 -13.54 -4.32
CA LEU A 78 -4.61 -13.90 -4.47
C LEU A 78 -4.78 -15.04 -5.47
N ILE A 79 -5.76 -15.90 -5.20
CA ILE A 79 -6.24 -16.97 -6.08
C ILE A 79 -7.67 -16.62 -6.46
N ILE A 80 -7.93 -16.49 -7.76
CA ILE A 80 -9.25 -16.19 -8.30
C ILE A 80 -9.76 -17.41 -9.05
N ASP A 81 -10.83 -18.00 -8.53
CA ASP A 81 -11.52 -19.16 -9.10
C ASP A 81 -12.93 -18.75 -9.53
N GLY A 82 -13.07 -18.33 -10.78
CA GLY A 82 -14.32 -17.79 -11.31
C GLY A 82 -14.73 -16.51 -10.58
N ASN A 83 -15.81 -16.56 -9.81
CA ASN A 83 -16.33 -15.42 -9.04
C ASN A 83 -15.91 -15.44 -7.55
N ARG A 84 -14.96 -16.32 -7.20
CA ARG A 84 -14.44 -16.46 -5.84
C ARG A 84 -13.01 -15.93 -5.79
N ILE A 85 -12.71 -15.17 -4.76
CA ILE A 85 -11.38 -14.63 -4.47
C ILE A 85 -10.93 -15.18 -3.12
N SER A 86 -9.75 -15.76 -3.05
CA SER A 86 -9.14 -16.24 -1.81
C SER A 86 -7.69 -15.78 -1.70
N ILE A 87 -7.19 -15.73 -0.46
CA ILE A 87 -5.77 -15.44 -0.20
C ILE A 87 -4.99 -16.74 -0.33
N ASN A 88 -3.89 -16.69 -1.09
CA ASN A 88 -2.95 -17.79 -1.13
C ASN A 88 -2.26 -17.93 0.23
N LYS A 89 -2.46 -19.06 0.89
CA LYS A 89 -1.89 -19.33 2.22
C LYS A 89 -0.40 -19.66 2.17
N ASP A 90 0.08 -20.14 1.03
CA ASP A 90 1.50 -20.35 0.79
C ASP A 90 2.16 -18.99 0.50
N TYR A 91 2.53 -18.30 1.58
CA TYR A 91 3.13 -16.97 1.54
C TYR A 91 4.58 -16.99 1.04
N ASP A 92 5.24 -18.15 1.01
CA ASP A 92 6.59 -18.28 0.45
C ASP A 92 6.59 -18.11 -1.09
N GLN A 93 5.45 -18.37 -1.72
CA GLN A 93 5.26 -18.14 -3.16
C GLN A 93 4.98 -16.67 -3.52
N TRP A 94 4.74 -15.80 -2.54
CA TRP A 94 4.36 -14.42 -2.81
C TRP A 94 5.53 -13.65 -3.42
N ARG A 95 5.33 -13.09 -4.61
CA ARG A 95 6.33 -12.30 -5.34
C ARG A 95 6.20 -10.83 -5.00
N ILE A 96 6.25 -10.51 -3.70
CA ILE A 96 6.16 -9.15 -3.17
C ILE A 96 7.43 -8.85 -2.36
N SER A 97 7.96 -7.65 -2.52
CA SER A 97 9.10 -7.18 -1.72
C SER A 97 8.71 -7.07 -0.24
N LEU A 98 9.66 -7.36 0.64
CA LEU A 98 9.46 -7.12 2.07
C LEU A 98 9.61 -5.62 2.40
N VAL A 99 8.91 -5.17 3.44
CA VAL A 99 9.00 -3.79 3.96
C VAL A 99 10.45 -3.49 4.38
N LYS A 100 10.88 -2.26 4.12
CA LYS A 100 12.21 -1.76 4.52
C LYS A 100 12.36 -1.86 6.04
N GLY A 101 13.27 -2.72 6.50
CA GLY A 101 13.51 -2.94 7.93
C GLY A 101 12.78 -4.16 8.52
N ALA A 102 12.19 -5.02 7.69
CA ALA A 102 11.75 -6.34 8.13
C ALA A 102 12.95 -7.16 8.62
N ASP A 103 13.06 -7.33 9.93
CA ASP A 103 14.06 -8.18 10.59
C ASP A 103 13.34 -9.20 11.46
N LYS A 104 13.50 -10.48 11.09
CA LYS A 104 12.88 -11.61 11.79
C LYS A 104 13.35 -11.71 13.24
N LYS A 105 14.65 -11.50 13.50
CA LYS A 105 15.20 -11.63 14.87
C LYS A 105 14.62 -10.57 15.80
N ARG A 106 14.57 -9.33 15.31
CA ARG A 106 13.98 -8.22 16.06
C ARG A 106 12.49 -8.41 16.28
N PHE A 107 11.77 -8.95 15.29
CA PHE A 107 10.35 -9.28 15.44
C PHE A 107 10.14 -10.35 16.52
N ASP A 108 10.94 -11.42 16.51
CA ASP A 108 10.87 -12.50 17.51
C ASP A 108 11.20 -12.01 18.92
N GLU A 109 12.17 -11.11 19.06
CA GLU A 109 12.50 -10.47 20.35
C GLU A 109 11.33 -9.65 20.90
N VAL A 110 10.70 -8.82 20.06
CA VAL A 110 9.50 -8.06 20.44
C VAL A 110 8.36 -9.01 20.81
N LEU A 111 8.17 -10.09 20.05
CA LEU A 111 7.15 -11.09 20.34
C LEU A 111 7.38 -11.76 21.69
N ARG A 112 8.62 -12.19 21.98
CA ARG A 112 8.98 -12.79 23.28
C ARG A 112 8.67 -11.86 24.44
N ARG A 113 9.06 -10.58 24.33
CA ARG A 113 8.77 -9.58 25.36
C ARG A 113 7.26 -9.44 25.65
N ASN A 114 6.41 -9.47 24.62
CA ASN A 114 4.96 -9.37 24.81
C ASN A 114 4.32 -10.65 25.35
N ILE A 115 4.92 -11.81 25.14
CA ILE A 115 4.47 -13.08 25.73
C ILE A 115 4.86 -13.14 27.22
N GLU A 116 6.04 -12.63 27.56
CA GLU A 116 6.58 -12.58 28.92
C GLU A 116 5.93 -11.51 29.80
N ASP A 117 5.44 -10.41 29.20
CA ASP A 117 4.71 -9.33 29.88
C ASP A 117 3.27 -9.71 30.27
N ARG A 118 2.96 -11.01 30.32
CA ARG A 118 1.81 -11.45 31.10
C ARG A 118 2.10 -11.04 32.53
N GLU A 119 1.33 -10.07 33.04
CA GLU A 119 1.26 -9.78 34.47
C GLU A 119 1.32 -11.12 35.22
N LYS A 120 2.16 -11.19 36.26
CA LYS A 120 2.09 -12.24 37.25
C LYS A 120 0.70 -12.16 37.89
N VAL A 121 -0.31 -12.71 37.23
CA VAL A 121 -1.62 -12.89 37.80
C VAL A 121 -1.44 -13.99 38.83
N THR A 122 -1.07 -13.59 40.05
CA THR A 122 -1.23 -14.40 41.25
C THR A 122 -2.72 -14.61 41.41
N VAL A 123 -3.25 -15.65 40.77
CA VAL A 123 -4.53 -16.22 41.13
C VAL A 123 -4.34 -16.79 42.53
N LEU A 124 -4.76 -16.03 43.55
CA LEU A 124 -5.13 -16.64 44.81
C LEU A 124 -6.30 -17.55 44.48
N VAL A 125 -6.03 -18.85 44.53
CA VAL A 125 -7.03 -19.91 44.45
C VAL A 125 -7.95 -19.72 45.64
N THR A 126 -9.12 -19.12 45.41
CA THR A 126 -10.30 -19.46 46.21
C THR A 126 -10.90 -20.67 45.51
N GLU A 127 -10.76 -21.83 46.16
CA GLU A 127 -11.38 -23.08 45.72
C GLU A 127 -12.89 -22.93 45.75
N GLU A 128 -13.57 -22.81 44.60
CA GLU A 128 -14.93 -23.36 44.41
C GLU A 128 -15.14 -23.71 42.92
N GLY A 129 -15.20 -25.01 42.63
CA GLY A 129 -16.04 -25.64 41.59
C GLY A 129 -15.67 -25.49 40.10
N GLU A 130 -15.18 -26.61 39.52
CA GLU A 130 -15.69 -27.26 38.28
C GLU A 130 -15.84 -26.39 36.99
N ASP A 131 -15.26 -26.67 35.82
CA ASP A 131 -15.07 -27.96 35.15
C ASP A 131 -13.95 -27.89 34.09
N SER A 132 -13.29 -29.03 33.93
CA SER A 132 -12.18 -29.31 33.02
C SER A 132 -12.57 -29.37 31.54
N TYR A 133 -11.68 -28.92 30.65
CA TYR A 133 -11.33 -29.65 29.41
C TYR A 133 -9.85 -29.43 29.05
N GLN A 134 -9.04 -30.47 29.25
CA GLN A 134 -7.67 -30.56 28.72
C GLN A 134 -7.65 -31.26 27.37
N ASN A 135 -6.85 -30.75 26.43
CA ASN A 135 -6.23 -31.52 25.34
C ASN A 135 -5.13 -30.64 24.69
N GLY A 136 -3.84 -30.96 24.61
CA GLY A 136 -3.04 -32.10 25.04
C GLY A 136 -1.58 -31.88 24.62
N ASN A 137 -0.66 -32.45 25.41
CA ASN A 137 0.64 -33.03 25.07
C ASN A 137 1.79 -32.19 24.46
N HIS A 138 2.69 -31.71 25.34
CA HIS A 138 4.13 -31.93 25.12
C HIS A 138 4.83 -32.29 26.43
N GLN A 139 5.41 -33.49 26.47
CA GLN A 139 6.28 -33.94 27.56
C GLN A 139 7.59 -33.14 27.50
N VAL A 140 7.93 -32.45 28.57
CA VAL A 140 9.31 -32.06 28.85
C VAL A 140 9.64 -32.62 30.22
N ASN A 141 10.52 -33.63 30.24
CA ASN A 141 11.19 -34.09 31.45
C ASN A 141 11.97 -32.92 32.05
N GLN A 142 11.54 -32.43 33.22
CA GLN A 142 12.35 -31.52 34.03
C GLN A 142 13.31 -32.37 34.87
N VAL A 143 14.57 -32.46 34.45
CA VAL A 143 15.67 -32.75 35.37
C VAL A 143 16.34 -31.43 35.68
N THR A 144 16.00 -30.85 36.83
CA THR A 144 16.74 -29.70 37.37
C THR A 144 17.75 -30.25 38.38
N LYS A 145 18.98 -30.51 37.91
CA LYS A 145 20.13 -30.63 38.81
C LYS A 145 20.52 -29.21 39.23
N MET A 146 20.32 -28.88 40.50
CA MET A 146 21.09 -27.82 41.15
C MET A 146 21.82 -28.42 42.34
N VAL A 147 23.15 -28.39 42.29
CA VAL A 147 24.01 -28.61 43.46
C VAL A 147 24.84 -27.35 43.64
N THR A 148 24.66 -26.69 44.78
CA THR A 148 25.77 -26.12 45.56
C THR A 148 25.45 -26.24 47.06
N SER A 149 26.02 -27.29 47.66
CA SER A 149 26.55 -27.50 49.02
C SER A 149 26.00 -26.66 50.19
N ARG A 150 25.28 -27.28 51.15
CA ARG A 150 25.84 -28.01 52.31
C ARG A 150 24.73 -28.57 53.22
N ASP A 151 24.96 -29.81 53.62
CA ASP A 151 24.51 -30.55 54.81
C ASP A 151 23.07 -31.12 54.93
N GLU A 152 23.07 -32.45 54.73
CA GLU A 152 22.39 -33.53 55.46
C GLU A 152 20.98 -34.04 55.09
N LYS A 153 21.03 -35.34 54.72
CA LYS A 153 20.06 -36.45 54.86
C LYS A 153 18.99 -36.70 53.79
N VAL A 154 19.41 -37.62 52.92
CA VAL A 154 18.70 -38.68 52.18
C VAL A 154 17.38 -39.18 52.80
N THR A 155 16.35 -39.34 51.98
CA THR A 155 15.67 -40.64 51.73
C THR A 155 14.91 -40.64 50.40
N GLU A 156 15.11 -41.74 49.68
CA GLU A 156 14.67 -42.10 48.33
C GLU A 156 13.36 -42.92 48.42
N MET A 157 12.40 -42.71 47.53
CA MET A 157 11.44 -43.76 47.16
C MET A 157 11.07 -43.65 45.67
N VAL A 158 11.51 -44.66 44.93
CA VAL A 158 11.17 -44.95 43.54
C VAL A 158 9.91 -45.81 43.51
N THR A 159 8.95 -45.49 42.63
CA THR A 159 8.01 -46.49 42.11
C THR A 159 7.78 -46.24 40.62
N GLU A 160 8.26 -47.18 39.80
CA GLU A 160 8.02 -47.30 38.37
C GLU A 160 6.57 -47.70 38.09
N VAL A 161 5.94 -47.14 37.04
CA VAL A 161 4.91 -47.86 36.28
C VAL A 161 4.99 -47.50 34.79
N THR A 162 5.38 -48.48 33.99
CA THR A 162 5.38 -48.46 32.51
C THR A 162 3.96 -48.49 31.93
N LYS A 163 3.69 -47.73 30.85
CA LYS A 163 2.61 -48.04 29.92
C LYS A 163 3.08 -47.97 28.46
N THR A 164 2.90 -49.09 27.77
CA THR A 164 3.08 -49.29 26.34
C THR A 164 2.00 -48.59 25.52
N VAL A 165 2.42 -48.06 24.38
CA VAL A 165 1.61 -47.38 23.34
C VAL A 165 0.87 -48.41 22.49
N THR A 166 -0.36 -48.06 22.10
CA THR A 166 -0.87 -48.40 20.76
C THR A 166 -1.88 -47.34 20.31
N CYS A 167 -1.56 -46.65 19.21
CA CYS A 167 -2.49 -45.83 18.45
C CYS A 167 -3.32 -46.73 17.52
N PRO A 168 -4.50 -46.26 17.07
CA PRO A 168 -4.64 -46.14 15.63
C PRO A 168 -5.28 -44.84 15.15
N GLU A 169 -5.02 -44.61 13.87
CA GLU A 169 -5.32 -43.49 12.99
C GLU A 169 -6.82 -43.23 12.81
N ASN A 170 -7.21 -41.95 12.76
CA ASN A 170 -7.75 -41.30 11.56
C ASN A 170 -8.33 -39.93 11.91
N GLY A 171 -7.77 -38.88 11.31
CA GLY A 171 -8.18 -37.50 11.50
C GLY A 171 -9.37 -37.11 10.62
N GLY A 172 -10.43 -36.61 11.24
CA GLY A 172 -11.51 -35.89 10.59
C GLY A 172 -12.38 -35.19 11.62
N TYR A 173 -12.19 -33.88 11.81
CA TYR A 173 -13.08 -33.06 12.66
C TYR A 173 -13.94 -32.14 11.79
N GLN A 174 -15.23 -32.46 11.74
CA GLN A 174 -16.30 -31.61 11.23
C GLN A 174 -16.73 -30.61 12.31
N ASN A 175 -17.01 -29.37 11.91
CA ASN A 175 -17.67 -28.39 12.78
C ASN A 175 -19.17 -28.38 12.46
N SER A 176 -19.96 -28.81 13.43
CA SER A 176 -21.42 -28.69 13.47
C SER A 176 -21.82 -27.32 14.01
N ASN A 177 -22.59 -26.55 13.23
CA ASN A 177 -23.45 -25.52 13.77
C ASN A 177 -24.91 -25.91 13.53
N GLN A 178 -25.65 -25.98 14.63
CA GLN A 178 -27.04 -26.41 14.72
C GLN A 178 -27.99 -25.46 13.96
N GLN A 179 -29.00 -26.05 13.33
CA GLN A 179 -30.15 -25.37 12.73
C GLN A 179 -31.12 -24.92 13.84
N VAL A 180 -31.70 -23.73 13.70
CA VAL A 180 -33.00 -23.41 14.32
C VAL A 180 -33.91 -22.77 13.27
N THR A 181 -35.05 -23.43 13.07
CA THR A 181 -36.14 -23.11 12.15
C THR A 181 -37.15 -22.19 12.81
N LYS A 182 -37.69 -21.19 12.09
CA LYS A 182 -39.03 -20.62 12.36
C LYS A 182 -39.77 -20.43 11.04
N THR A 183 -40.91 -21.12 10.91
CA THR A 183 -41.89 -21.11 9.83
C THR A 183 -43.05 -20.16 10.19
N VAL A 184 -43.66 -19.45 9.22
CA VAL A 184 -45.11 -19.44 8.92
C VAL A 184 -45.35 -18.88 7.49
N THR A 185 -46.38 -19.46 6.87
CA THR A 185 -46.91 -19.63 5.51
C THR A 185 -47.45 -18.41 4.73
N GLU A 186 -47.53 -18.65 3.41
CA GLU A 186 -47.82 -17.85 2.21
C GLU A 186 -49.26 -17.33 1.99
N ARG A 187 -49.43 -16.37 1.05
CA ARG A 187 -50.26 -16.60 -0.16
C ARG A 187 -49.86 -15.69 -1.34
N ALA A 188 -49.89 -16.29 -2.53
CA ALA A 188 -49.45 -15.80 -3.84
C ALA A 188 -50.45 -14.86 -4.57
N THR A 189 -49.98 -14.13 -5.60
CA THR A 189 -50.32 -14.37 -7.03
C THR A 189 -49.55 -13.43 -7.99
N GLU A 190 -48.92 -14.08 -8.98
CA GLU A 190 -48.89 -13.79 -10.43
C GLU A 190 -48.17 -12.58 -11.05
N ALA A 191 -47.70 -12.88 -12.27
CA ALA A 191 -46.64 -12.26 -13.03
C ALA A 191 -47.13 -11.18 -14.01
N LEU A 192 -46.18 -10.40 -14.55
CA LEU A 192 -45.99 -10.10 -15.98
C LEU A 192 -44.81 -9.12 -16.16
N SER A 193 -43.87 -9.47 -17.05
CA SER A 193 -43.01 -8.53 -17.80
C SER A 193 -43.76 -8.17 -19.12
N PRO A 194 -43.37 -7.22 -19.99
CA PRO A 194 -42.13 -6.42 -20.05
C PRO A 194 -42.28 -4.94 -20.50
N ASN A 195 -41.12 -4.26 -20.56
CA ASN A 195 -40.78 -3.18 -21.49
C ASN A 195 -41.12 -1.72 -21.10
N GLY A 196 -40.12 -0.84 -21.21
CA GLY A 196 -40.31 0.61 -21.13
C GLY A 196 -39.11 1.40 -20.61
N TYR A 197 -38.09 1.58 -21.45
CA TYR A 197 -37.15 2.70 -21.33
C TYR A 197 -37.90 4.04 -21.37
N ARG A 198 -37.62 4.96 -20.43
CA ARG A 198 -37.61 6.42 -20.71
C ARG A 198 -36.87 7.20 -19.61
N GLU A 199 -35.86 7.97 -20.01
CA GLU A 199 -35.24 9.03 -19.20
C GLU A 199 -36.25 10.14 -18.84
N PRO A 200 -36.08 10.82 -17.70
CA PRO A 200 -36.58 12.20 -17.56
C PRO A 200 -35.47 13.21 -17.30
N LYS A 201 -35.31 14.03 -18.34
CA LYS A 201 -34.96 15.46 -18.42
C LYS A 201 -34.78 16.25 -17.12
N GLU A 202 -33.71 17.03 -17.18
CA GLU A 202 -33.42 18.31 -16.51
C GLU A 202 -34.67 19.12 -16.12
N ASN A 203 -34.62 19.72 -14.93
CA ASN A 203 -35.22 21.04 -14.72
C ASN A 203 -34.53 21.82 -13.61
N ILE A 204 -34.16 23.03 -14.01
CA ILE A 204 -33.56 24.12 -13.25
C ILE A 204 -34.57 24.65 -12.23
N LYS A 205 -34.12 24.87 -10.99
CA LYS A 205 -34.58 25.98 -10.15
C LYS A 205 -33.40 26.58 -9.40
N GLU A 206 -33.13 27.83 -9.73
CA GLU A 206 -32.14 28.72 -9.13
C GLU A 206 -32.59 29.24 -7.74
N ASN A 207 -31.63 29.90 -7.08
CA ASN A 207 -31.71 30.86 -5.99
C ASN A 207 -31.68 30.25 -4.56
N THR A 208 -30.80 30.63 -3.63
CA THR A 208 -30.00 31.84 -3.38
C THR A 208 -28.93 31.41 -2.35
N GLY A 209 -27.62 31.60 -2.53
CA GLY A 209 -26.92 32.83 -2.17
C GLY A 209 -25.91 32.60 -1.03
N VAL A 210 -24.65 32.30 -1.37
CA VAL A 210 -23.47 32.61 -0.52
C VAL A 210 -22.31 32.95 -1.44
N CYS A 211 -21.74 34.15 -1.23
CA CYS A 211 -20.69 34.75 -2.05
C CYS A 211 -19.40 33.94 -2.01
N ILE A 212 -19.03 33.34 -3.13
CA ILE A 212 -17.65 32.91 -3.42
C ILE A 212 -17.21 33.73 -4.63
N LEU A 213 -16.08 34.42 -4.49
CA LEU A 213 -15.48 35.24 -5.54
C LEU A 213 -15.33 34.41 -6.84
N PRO A 214 -15.65 34.95 -8.02
CA PRO A 214 -15.71 34.16 -9.24
C PRO A 214 -14.33 33.64 -9.62
N LEU A 215 -14.18 32.31 -9.68
CA LEU A 215 -13.09 31.70 -10.41
C LEU A 215 -13.23 32.06 -11.90
N PRO A 216 -12.15 32.47 -12.58
CA PRO A 216 -12.22 32.85 -13.98
C PRO A 216 -12.75 31.70 -14.84
N PRO A 217 -13.58 31.98 -15.87
CA PRO A 217 -14.24 30.96 -16.67
C PRO A 217 -13.22 30.08 -17.38
N LYS A 218 -13.41 28.76 -17.30
CA LYS A 218 -12.68 27.76 -18.11
C LYS A 218 -12.88 28.10 -19.59
N LYS A 219 -11.88 28.73 -20.21
CA LYS A 219 -11.90 29.03 -21.65
C LYS A 219 -11.83 27.72 -22.44
N LYS A 220 -12.81 27.53 -23.32
CA LYS A 220 -13.03 26.39 -24.23
C LYS A 220 -12.05 26.29 -25.41
N ASN A 221 -10.84 26.81 -25.31
CA ASN A 221 -9.85 26.70 -26.39
C ASN A 221 -8.56 26.07 -25.84
N GLU A 222 -8.58 24.76 -25.63
CA GLU A 222 -7.34 24.00 -25.38
C GLU A 222 -6.43 24.12 -26.62
N PRO A 223 -5.15 24.47 -26.47
CA PRO A 223 -4.21 24.48 -27.57
C PRO A 223 -4.14 23.09 -28.20
N GLN A 224 -4.50 22.98 -29.47
CA GLN A 224 -4.47 21.72 -30.19
C GLN A 224 -3.05 21.35 -30.63
N ASN A 225 -2.16 22.34 -30.76
CA ASN A 225 -0.81 22.17 -31.30
C ASN A 225 0.28 22.61 -30.31
N ILE A 226 1.43 21.91 -30.34
CA ILE A 226 2.63 22.23 -29.56
C ILE A 226 3.19 23.60 -29.97
N GLU A 227 3.15 23.95 -31.26
CA GLU A 227 3.69 25.23 -31.74
C GLU A 227 2.90 26.44 -31.22
N ASP A 228 1.58 26.31 -31.09
CA ASP A 228 0.70 27.33 -30.49
C ASP A 228 0.97 27.55 -29.00
N ILE A 229 1.60 26.57 -28.34
CA ILE A 229 2.03 26.68 -26.94
C ILE A 229 3.38 27.39 -26.88
N LEU A 230 4.35 26.95 -27.69
CA LEU A 230 5.70 27.52 -27.68
C LEU A 230 5.71 29.01 -28.03
N SER A 231 4.88 29.42 -29.00
CA SER A 231 4.72 30.83 -29.40
C SER A 231 4.22 31.76 -28.29
N ARG A 232 3.61 31.23 -27.21
CA ARG A 232 3.18 32.04 -26.06
C ARG A 232 4.35 32.49 -25.20
N TYR A 233 5.46 31.76 -25.20
CA TYR A 233 6.60 32.01 -24.34
C TYR A 233 7.68 32.81 -25.07
N GLN A 234 7.46 34.12 -25.18
CA GLN A 234 8.38 35.07 -25.86
C GLN A 234 9.75 35.24 -25.17
N ARG A 235 10.00 34.55 -24.05
CA ARG A 235 11.26 34.61 -23.29
C ARG A 235 12.42 33.84 -23.93
N TYR A 236 12.15 33.03 -24.95
CA TYR A 236 13.16 32.18 -25.61
C TYR A 236 13.49 32.71 -27.00
N THR A 237 14.77 32.66 -27.37
CA THR A 237 15.21 32.95 -28.74
C THR A 237 14.83 31.80 -29.69
N ASP A 238 14.84 32.05 -31.01
CA ASP A 238 14.54 31.01 -32.00
C ASP A 238 15.47 29.79 -31.92
N GLU A 239 16.74 30.02 -31.58
CA GLU A 239 17.74 28.97 -31.33
C GLU A 239 17.38 28.14 -30.08
N GLN A 240 16.96 28.81 -29.00
CA GLN A 240 16.54 28.15 -27.78
C GLN A 240 15.24 27.36 -28.00
N LEU A 241 14.29 27.91 -28.77
CA LEU A 241 13.08 27.21 -29.18
C LEU A 241 13.38 25.97 -30.01
N ALA A 242 14.42 25.99 -30.87
CA ALA A 242 14.86 24.81 -31.59
C ALA A 242 15.36 23.69 -30.66
N ILE A 243 16.10 24.04 -29.60
CA ILE A 243 16.53 23.08 -28.56
C ILE A 243 15.31 22.54 -27.80
N ILE A 244 14.36 23.40 -27.43
CA ILE A 244 13.13 22.98 -26.75
C ILE A 244 12.31 22.02 -27.63
N ARG A 245 12.21 22.28 -28.94
CA ARG A 245 11.57 21.34 -29.89
C ARG A 245 12.29 20.00 -29.93
N ASN A 246 13.62 20.00 -30.04
CA ASN A 246 14.41 18.75 -30.02
C ASN A 246 14.27 17.97 -28.72
N TYR A 247 14.18 18.68 -27.58
CA TYR A 247 13.88 18.08 -26.29
C TYR A 247 12.51 17.40 -26.29
N TRP A 248 11.45 18.07 -26.73
CA TRP A 248 10.12 17.46 -26.80
C TRP A 248 10.05 16.28 -27.78
N GLU A 249 10.79 16.33 -28.89
CA GLU A 249 10.96 15.18 -29.78
C GLU A 249 11.66 14.01 -29.07
N THR A 250 12.68 14.27 -28.25
CA THR A 250 13.36 13.23 -27.46
C THR A 250 12.42 12.61 -26.42
N ILE A 251 11.66 13.45 -25.68
CA ILE A 251 10.70 12.99 -24.67
C ILE A 251 9.61 12.12 -25.29
N ARG A 252 9.24 12.35 -26.55
CA ARG A 252 8.22 11.56 -27.26
C ARG A 252 8.55 10.06 -27.21
N PHE A 253 9.82 9.70 -27.40
CA PHE A 253 10.29 8.31 -27.40
C PHE A 253 10.28 7.65 -26.02
N THR A 254 10.17 8.43 -24.94
CA THR A 254 10.08 7.90 -23.56
C THR A 254 8.66 7.48 -23.17
N ARG A 255 7.67 7.77 -24.03
CA ARG A 255 6.25 7.46 -23.80
C ARG A 255 5.82 6.23 -24.60
N LYS A 256 4.98 5.39 -23.99
CA LYS A 256 4.41 4.18 -24.63
C LYS A 256 3.62 4.49 -25.91
N THR A 257 2.98 5.65 -25.98
CA THR A 257 2.14 6.08 -27.11
C THR A 257 2.93 6.82 -28.19
N ALA A 258 4.23 7.08 -27.99
CA ALA A 258 5.06 7.91 -28.87
C ALA A 258 4.41 9.26 -29.25
N LYS A 259 3.57 9.79 -28.37
CA LYS A 259 2.86 11.06 -28.55
C LYS A 259 2.86 11.83 -27.23
N ILE A 260 3.05 13.14 -27.30
CA ILE A 260 2.98 14.04 -26.15
C ILE A 260 1.70 14.86 -26.30
N ALA A 261 0.90 14.89 -25.24
CA ALA A 261 -0.30 15.71 -25.21
C ALA A 261 0.10 17.19 -25.06
N PRO A 262 -0.53 18.13 -25.80
CA PRO A 262 -0.25 19.56 -25.69
C PRO A 262 -0.39 20.09 -24.26
N THR A 263 -1.33 19.55 -23.49
CA THR A 263 -1.53 19.91 -22.08
C THR A 263 -0.33 19.60 -21.19
N VAL A 264 0.46 18.56 -21.50
CA VAL A 264 1.69 18.25 -20.76
C VAL A 264 2.77 19.26 -21.10
N VAL A 265 2.92 19.61 -22.39
CA VAL A 265 3.87 20.65 -22.81
C VAL A 265 3.54 21.97 -22.13
N ALA A 266 2.28 22.41 -22.15
CA ALA A 266 1.85 23.64 -21.50
C ALA A 266 2.18 23.64 -19.99
N LYS A 267 1.81 22.56 -19.28
CA LYS A 267 2.10 22.42 -17.84
C LYS A 267 3.59 22.54 -17.52
N GLU A 268 4.43 21.92 -18.34
CA GLU A 268 5.87 21.90 -18.12
C GLU A 268 6.50 23.26 -18.47
N MET A 269 6.05 23.90 -19.55
CA MET A 269 6.48 25.25 -19.91
C MET A 269 6.08 26.29 -18.83
N ASP A 270 4.87 26.19 -18.26
CA ASP A 270 4.42 27.01 -17.12
C ASP A 270 5.31 26.76 -15.87
N TYR A 271 5.75 25.52 -15.67
CA TYR A 271 6.67 25.20 -14.58
C TYR A 271 8.06 25.82 -14.81
N TRP A 272 8.55 25.85 -16.05
CA TRP A 272 9.84 26.44 -16.43
C TRP A 272 9.89 27.96 -16.25
N GLU A 273 8.74 28.65 -16.19
CA GLU A 273 8.66 30.09 -15.88
C GLU A 273 9.28 30.45 -14.52
N ARG A 274 9.37 29.49 -13.60
CA ARG A 274 9.96 29.68 -12.26
C ARG A 274 11.48 29.73 -12.27
N PHE A 275 12.12 29.37 -13.37
CA PHE A 275 13.58 29.26 -13.47
C PHE A 275 14.14 30.30 -14.45
N PRO A 276 15.35 30.84 -14.22
CA PRO A 276 16.07 31.64 -15.22
C PRO A 276 16.27 30.87 -16.54
N VAL A 277 16.31 31.58 -17.67
CA VAL A 277 16.40 30.95 -19.01
C VAL A 277 17.65 30.07 -19.10
N GLU A 278 18.76 30.53 -18.54
CA GLU A 278 20.05 29.84 -18.59
C GLU A 278 20.01 28.50 -17.86
N ILE A 279 19.27 28.42 -16.75
CA ILE A 279 19.07 27.18 -15.99
C ILE A 279 18.25 26.18 -16.79
N VAL A 280 17.19 26.66 -17.45
CA VAL A 280 16.34 25.84 -18.32
C VAL A 280 17.17 25.25 -19.45
N MET A 281 17.91 26.09 -20.19
CA MET A 281 18.72 25.63 -21.32
C MET A 281 19.82 24.65 -20.91
N GLU A 282 20.50 24.90 -19.78
CA GLU A 282 21.52 24.01 -19.23
C GLU A 282 20.92 22.64 -18.83
N ALA A 283 19.76 22.64 -18.18
CA ALA A 283 19.06 21.40 -17.82
C ALA A 283 18.65 20.59 -19.05
N LEU A 284 18.14 21.25 -20.10
CA LEU A 284 17.75 20.62 -21.36
C LEU A 284 18.96 19.97 -22.06
N ASP A 285 20.09 20.68 -22.12
CA ASP A 285 21.32 20.14 -22.72
C ASP A 285 21.84 18.91 -21.94
N ILE A 286 21.86 18.97 -20.60
CA ILE A 286 22.25 17.82 -19.77
C ILE A 286 21.33 16.62 -20.03
N HIS A 287 20.02 16.85 -20.12
CA HIS A 287 19.05 15.79 -20.38
C HIS A 287 19.24 15.16 -21.76
N LEU A 288 19.36 15.98 -22.80
CA LEU A 288 19.60 15.55 -24.18
C LEU A 288 20.90 14.74 -24.32
N ARG A 289 21.94 15.08 -23.58
CA ARG A 289 23.24 14.37 -23.65
C ARG A 289 23.27 13.08 -22.84
N LYS A 290 22.70 13.06 -21.63
CA LYS A 290 22.92 11.98 -20.66
C LYS A 290 21.67 11.16 -20.32
N TYR A 291 20.48 11.72 -20.50
CA TYR A 291 19.24 11.18 -19.93
C TYR A 291 18.10 11.07 -20.96
N GLN A 292 18.42 10.75 -22.21
CA GLN A 292 17.45 10.63 -23.30
C GLN A 292 16.31 9.63 -23.02
N SER A 293 16.56 8.60 -22.20
CA SER A 293 15.55 7.60 -21.83
C SER A 293 14.66 8.02 -20.65
N LYS A 294 14.86 9.21 -20.08
CA LYS A 294 14.12 9.72 -18.91
C LYS A 294 13.04 10.71 -19.36
N GLN A 295 11.92 10.70 -18.64
CA GLN A 295 10.77 11.57 -18.85
C GLN A 295 11.02 13.00 -18.33
N GLU A 296 10.10 13.91 -18.64
CA GLU A 296 10.16 15.33 -18.36
C GLU A 296 10.35 15.69 -16.87
N ASP A 297 9.78 14.89 -15.97
CA ASP A 297 9.93 15.07 -14.51
C ASP A 297 11.40 15.03 -14.05
N TYR A 298 12.25 14.30 -14.78
CA TYR A 298 13.68 14.23 -14.47
C TYR A 298 14.38 15.56 -14.78
N THR A 299 14.04 16.18 -15.92
CA THR A 299 14.55 17.50 -16.33
C THR A 299 14.18 18.57 -15.31
N ALA A 300 12.94 18.57 -14.82
CA ALA A 300 12.49 19.45 -13.75
C ALA A 300 13.35 19.30 -12.47
N GLY A 301 13.78 18.08 -12.16
CA GLY A 301 14.74 17.80 -11.08
C GLY A 301 16.11 18.42 -11.31
N ILE A 302 16.63 18.35 -12.55
CA ILE A 302 17.90 18.98 -12.94
C ILE A 302 17.82 20.50 -12.75
N MET A 303 16.73 21.14 -13.19
CA MET A 303 16.53 22.59 -13.03
C MET A 303 16.55 23.01 -11.55
N ARG A 304 15.84 22.29 -10.67
CA ARG A 304 15.85 22.55 -9.21
C ARG A 304 17.25 22.45 -8.62
N ARG A 305 18.01 21.43 -9.03
CA ARG A 305 19.39 21.24 -8.58
C ARG A 305 20.29 22.39 -9.03
N LEU A 306 20.26 22.75 -10.31
CA LEU A 306 21.09 23.82 -10.89
C LEU A 306 20.79 25.18 -10.24
N LEU A 307 19.51 25.50 -10.00
CA LEU A 307 19.11 26.72 -9.32
C LEU A 307 19.75 26.80 -7.91
N LYS A 308 19.63 25.72 -7.14
CA LYS A 308 20.22 25.63 -5.80
C LYS A 308 21.75 25.72 -5.82
N GLU A 309 22.41 25.12 -6.81
CA GLU A 309 23.86 25.22 -6.97
C GLU A 309 24.31 26.65 -7.27
N ARG A 310 23.56 27.41 -8.09
CA ARG A 310 23.87 28.82 -8.37
C ARG A 310 23.61 29.72 -7.17
N GLU A 311 22.50 29.53 -6.45
CA GLU A 311 22.22 30.27 -5.21
C GLU A 311 23.31 30.04 -4.15
N LEU A 312 23.79 28.81 -4.02
CA LEU A 312 24.86 28.47 -3.09
C LEU A 312 26.18 29.14 -3.49
N LYS A 313 26.52 29.13 -4.78
CA LYS A 313 27.71 29.81 -5.31
C LYS A 313 27.65 31.32 -5.06
N GLY A 314 26.52 31.98 -5.34
CA GLY A 314 26.33 33.40 -5.05
C GLY A 314 26.55 33.73 -3.57
N LYS A 315 25.98 32.93 -2.66
CA LYS A 315 26.18 33.09 -1.21
C LYS A 315 27.61 32.86 -0.73
N LEU A 316 28.40 32.05 -1.44
CA LEU A 316 29.80 31.76 -1.10
C LEU A 316 30.74 32.83 -1.66
N GLU A 317 30.43 33.37 -2.83
CA GLU A 317 31.14 34.50 -3.45
C GLU A 317 30.94 35.79 -2.65
N GLU A 318 29.71 36.05 -2.16
CA GLU A 318 29.42 37.14 -1.21
C GLU A 318 30.18 36.99 0.12
N LYS A 319 30.56 35.76 0.49
CA LYS A 319 31.35 35.45 1.69
C LYS A 319 32.86 35.34 1.42
N GLY A 320 33.33 35.66 0.22
CA GLY A 320 34.75 35.71 -0.13
C GLY A 320 35.46 34.34 -0.19
N VAL A 321 34.72 33.23 -0.28
CA VAL A 321 35.31 31.88 -0.32
C VAL A 321 35.43 31.38 -1.76
N LYS A 322 36.65 31.32 -2.31
CA LYS A 322 36.91 30.72 -3.62
C LYS A 322 36.90 29.18 -3.51
N LEU A 323 35.96 28.51 -4.19
CA LEU A 323 35.97 27.06 -4.35
C LEU A 323 36.75 26.67 -5.62
N ASN A 324 37.84 25.91 -5.44
CA ASN A 324 38.51 25.25 -6.55
C ASN A 324 37.60 24.17 -7.16
N GLY A 325 37.42 24.25 -8.47
CA GLY A 325 36.50 23.41 -9.22
C GLY A 325 36.94 21.95 -9.28
N GLN A 326 36.17 21.08 -8.63
CA GLN A 326 36.04 19.69 -9.05
C GLN A 326 34.55 19.35 -9.10
N GLY A 327 34.06 19.06 -10.31
CA GLY A 327 32.67 18.74 -10.57
C GLY A 327 32.25 17.49 -9.81
N ARG A 328 31.27 17.62 -8.90
CA ARG A 328 30.57 16.48 -8.31
C ARG A 328 29.72 15.81 -9.39
N GLN A 329 30.02 14.54 -9.66
CA GLN A 329 29.15 13.67 -10.46
C GLN A 329 27.73 13.61 -9.86
N PRO A 330 26.70 13.48 -10.71
CA PRO A 330 25.32 13.40 -10.25
C PRO A 330 25.12 12.21 -9.30
N PRO A 331 24.32 12.38 -8.23
CA PRO A 331 23.97 11.26 -7.39
C PRO A 331 23.11 10.25 -8.14
N ASP A 332 23.30 8.98 -7.79
CA ASP A 332 22.55 7.83 -8.31
C ASP A 332 21.03 8.08 -8.26
N ALA A 333 20.30 7.52 -9.22
CA ALA A 333 18.86 7.75 -9.48
C ALA A 333 17.94 7.54 -8.25
N ARG A 334 18.46 6.95 -7.17
CA ARG A 334 17.80 6.74 -5.89
C ARG A 334 17.70 8.00 -5.02
N GLU A 335 18.59 8.99 -5.17
CA GLU A 335 18.57 10.20 -4.33
C GLU A 335 17.64 11.31 -4.85
N ALA A 336 17.40 11.37 -6.17
CA ALA A 336 16.54 12.38 -6.79
C ALA A 336 15.07 12.29 -6.34
N ILE A 337 14.61 11.09 -5.95
CA ILE A 337 13.23 10.82 -5.52
C ILE A 337 12.99 11.31 -4.06
N ASN A 338 14.04 11.50 -3.25
CA ASN A 338 13.88 11.86 -1.84
C ASN A 338 13.72 13.37 -1.58
N LEU A 339 14.01 14.25 -2.55
CA LEU A 339 13.80 15.69 -2.38
C LEU A 339 12.32 16.11 -2.50
N ASP A 340 11.47 15.28 -3.12
CA ASP A 340 10.03 15.57 -3.26
C ASP A 340 9.24 15.41 -1.95
N LYS A 341 9.80 14.70 -0.96
CA LYS A 341 9.16 14.51 0.36
C LYS A 341 9.35 15.68 1.33
N PHE A 342 10.28 16.59 1.07
CA PHE A 342 10.64 17.65 2.03
C PHE A 342 9.96 19.00 1.77
N LEU A 343 9.39 19.24 0.58
CA LEU A 343 8.84 20.56 0.20
C LEU A 343 7.31 20.64 0.17
N TRP A 344 6.60 19.58 0.59
CA TRP A 344 5.13 19.54 0.69
C TRP A 344 4.64 19.30 2.14
N LYS A 345 5.35 19.87 3.11
CA LYS A 345 4.95 19.92 4.53
C LYS A 345 4.94 21.35 5.11
N GLY A 346 4.90 22.36 4.26
CA GLY A 346 4.85 23.75 4.69
C GLY A 346 4.35 24.68 3.60
N SER A 347 3.04 24.66 3.36
CA SER A 347 2.24 25.79 2.87
C SER A 347 0.77 25.48 3.13
#